data_AF-A0AAV7X944-F1
#
_entry.id   AF-A0AAV7X944-F1
#
_cell.length_a   1.000
_cell.length_b   1.000
_cell.length_c   1.000
_cell.angle_alpha   90.00
_cell.angle_beta   90.00
_cell.angle_gamma   90.00
#
_symmetry.space_group_name_H-M   'P 1'
#
loop_
_entity.id
_entity.type
_entity.pdbx_description
1 polymer ?
#
loop_
_entity_poly.entity_id
_entity_poly.type
_entity_poly.pdbx_seq_one_letter_code
_entity_poly.pdbx_strand_id
1 'polypeptide(L)'
;MLARRNWLLRLSIILNVVILLYFGSHFATKNGAVVLIEELQASGRNLASIDMPNPAQTDGPQSNDINPPAAVQPAAGAVAAGAAAAAAGAAADPALPPVTPAKATSTTNGEAPPTEKTLQDVIPCHDRTVEPRTAQRGDYWVLYNYVVATESFRCWESITYTTHADYTFLDNLSPMLERWRGPVSLAMYAPGTDFAPTLDAIRYARDCGSPLVAKLVTFHVFFGARHVPRTVPRPERALSPPANCSRPAPWANVTASALYKTSKGLLYPVNVGRNIAREAAATHYVLASDIELYPSPGVITDFLEMVRRQDKPLARPNPKVFPLPIFELEAGAVLPGNKRELVTMLKNGTAIPFHKKVCPGCHNVPKSKEWMLAPESSGLHVFHIGKRLGYFVHWEPIFIGTNRDPLYDERLSWEGKSDKMTQGYALCVLNYDFQILDNAFLVHKPGIKTLKKDPQRALLAGKTNVLIRRVIFPELKVLYGTRKGCAV
;
A
#
# COMPACT_ATOMS: atom_id res chain seq x y z
N MET A 1 71.11 -11.27 32.49
CA MET A 1 69.82 -11.94 32.19
C MET A 1 68.63 -11.00 31.90
N LEU A 2 68.76 -9.66 32.01
CA LEU A 2 67.64 -8.72 31.80
C LEU A 2 67.44 -8.27 30.33
N ALA A 3 68.42 -8.45 29.44
CA ALA A 3 68.33 -7.97 28.05
C ALA A 3 67.51 -8.89 27.11
N ARG A 4 67.50 -10.21 27.32
CA ARG A 4 66.75 -11.16 26.47
C ARG A 4 65.24 -11.16 26.72
N ARG A 5 64.79 -10.81 27.93
CA ARG A 5 63.36 -10.81 28.30
C ARG A 5 62.58 -9.65 27.69
N ASN A 6 63.26 -8.53 27.39
CA ASN A 6 62.66 -7.36 26.75
C ASN A 6 62.46 -7.53 25.25
N TRP A 7 63.26 -8.37 24.60
CA TRP A 7 63.16 -8.59 23.15
C TRP A 7 61.96 -9.46 22.78
N LEU A 8 61.69 -10.52 23.56
CA LEU A 8 60.51 -11.36 23.39
C LEU A 8 59.19 -10.60 23.62
N LEU A 9 59.16 -9.69 24.59
CA LEU A 9 57.99 -8.85 24.85
C LEU A 9 57.74 -7.86 23.69
N ARG A 10 58.80 -7.22 23.18
CA ARG A 10 58.70 -6.31 22.02
C ARG A 10 58.28 -7.06 20.76
N LEU A 11 58.82 -8.25 20.51
CA LEU A 11 58.42 -9.09 19.38
C LEU A 11 56.96 -9.54 19.50
N SER A 12 56.50 -9.89 20.70
CA SER A 12 55.09 -10.26 20.95
C SER A 12 54.14 -9.08 20.71
N ILE A 13 54.49 -7.87 21.13
CA ILE A 13 53.68 -6.67 20.89
C ILE A 13 53.61 -6.38 19.39
N ILE A 14 54.74 -6.44 18.67
CA ILE A 14 54.77 -6.21 17.22
C ILE A 14 53.94 -7.27 16.49
N LEU A 15 54.06 -8.54 16.87
CA LEU A 15 53.29 -9.63 16.26
C LEU A 15 51.78 -9.45 16.49
N ASN A 16 51.35 -9.07 17.70
CA ASN A 16 49.94 -8.81 17.99
C ASN A 16 49.40 -7.59 17.23
N VAL A 17 50.20 -6.53 17.06
CA VAL A 17 49.82 -5.37 16.25
C VAL A 17 49.72 -5.75 14.76
N VAL A 18 50.65 -6.55 14.23
CA VAL A 18 50.58 -7.04 12.84
C VAL A 18 49.37 -7.95 12.64
N ILE A 19 49.05 -8.82 13.60
CA ILE A 19 47.85 -9.66 13.57
C ILE A 19 46.58 -8.79 13.62
N LEU A 20 46.52 -7.78 14.49
CA LEU A 20 45.38 -6.85 14.55
C LEU A 20 45.23 -6.04 13.27
N LEU A 21 46.33 -5.61 12.64
CA LEU A 21 46.31 -4.91 11.35
C LEU A 21 45.94 -5.87 10.21
N TYR A 22 46.39 -7.12 10.25
CA TYR A 22 46.01 -8.15 9.28
C TYR A 22 44.52 -8.48 9.39
N PHE A 23 44.00 -8.74 10.59
CA PHE A 23 42.55 -8.94 10.81
C PHE A 23 41.74 -7.67 10.51
N GLY A 24 42.24 -6.49 10.87
CA GLY A 24 41.61 -5.21 10.56
C GLY A 24 41.54 -4.95 9.05
N SER A 25 42.61 -5.26 8.32
CA SER A 25 42.67 -5.14 6.85
C SER A 25 41.80 -6.19 6.17
N HIS A 26 41.74 -7.42 6.69
CA HIS A 26 40.94 -8.53 6.16
C HIS A 26 39.43 -8.40 6.47
N PHE A 27 39.06 -7.69 7.54
CA PHE A 27 37.69 -7.27 7.80
C PHE A 27 37.31 -6.02 6.99
N ALA A 28 38.23 -5.08 6.80
CA ALA A 28 38.01 -3.89 5.99
C ALA A 28 37.94 -4.18 4.48
N THR A 29 38.62 -5.21 3.99
CA THR A 29 38.55 -5.66 2.58
C THR A 29 37.43 -6.66 2.31
N LYS A 30 36.86 -7.30 3.33
CA LYS A 30 35.59 -8.02 3.15
C LYS A 30 34.47 -7.00 3.05
N ASN A 31 34.08 -6.72 1.80
CA ASN A 31 32.78 -6.21 1.36
C ASN A 31 31.57 -7.01 1.88
N GLY A 32 31.71 -7.77 2.97
CA GLY A 32 30.68 -8.63 3.53
C GLY A 32 29.41 -7.87 3.83
N ALA A 33 29.46 -6.68 4.42
CA ALA A 33 28.26 -5.87 4.67
C ALA A 33 27.53 -5.42 3.39
N VAL A 34 28.27 -5.16 2.31
CA VAL A 34 27.73 -4.75 1.01
C VAL A 34 27.12 -5.95 0.28
N VAL A 35 27.85 -7.07 0.20
CA VAL A 35 27.37 -8.34 -0.39
C VAL A 35 26.15 -8.89 0.37
N LEU A 36 26.09 -8.70 1.69
CA LEU A 36 24.97 -9.10 2.54
C LEU A 36 23.71 -8.27 2.28
N ILE A 37 23.86 -6.95 2.13
CA ILE A 37 22.74 -6.05 1.83
C ILE A 37 22.29 -6.23 0.38
N GLU A 38 23.20 -6.62 -0.51
CA GLU A 38 22.92 -7.05 -1.86
C GLU A 38 22.04 -8.29 -1.93
N GLU A 39 22.34 -9.35 -1.18
CA GLU A 39 21.45 -10.51 -1.08
C GLU A 39 20.09 -10.16 -0.46
N LEU A 40 20.07 -9.30 0.56
CA LEU A 40 18.84 -8.85 1.23
C LEU A 40 17.93 -8.06 0.30
N GLN A 41 18.48 -7.11 -0.44
CA GLN A 41 17.73 -6.26 -1.37
C GLN A 41 17.38 -7.01 -2.65
N ALA A 42 18.23 -7.94 -3.10
CA ALA A 42 17.88 -8.89 -4.15
C ALA A 42 16.74 -9.81 -3.70
N SER A 43 16.70 -10.27 -2.45
CA SER A 43 15.57 -11.06 -1.93
C SER A 43 14.29 -10.23 -1.86
N GLY A 44 14.38 -8.97 -1.43
CA GLY A 44 13.26 -8.00 -1.44
C GLY A 44 12.76 -7.69 -2.84
N ARG A 45 13.65 -7.70 -3.83
CA ARG A 45 13.31 -7.52 -5.25
C ARG A 45 12.78 -8.78 -5.90
N ASN A 46 13.34 -9.96 -5.62
CA ASN A 46 12.81 -11.28 -6.01
C ASN A 46 11.53 -11.66 -5.22
N LEU A 47 11.14 -10.85 -4.24
CA LEU A 47 9.82 -10.84 -3.60
C LEU A 47 8.82 -9.95 -4.36
N ALA A 48 9.28 -9.09 -5.27
CA ALA A 48 8.53 -8.10 -6.06
C ALA A 48 8.53 -8.38 -7.58
N SER A 49 9.47 -9.20 -8.06
CA SER A 49 9.62 -9.60 -9.46
C SER A 49 9.76 -11.12 -9.57
N ILE A 50 8.65 -11.81 -9.82
CA ILE A 50 8.65 -13.13 -10.46
C ILE A 50 7.79 -12.99 -11.73
N ASP A 51 8.46 -13.01 -12.88
CA ASP A 51 8.06 -13.59 -14.19
C ASP A 51 9.05 -13.11 -15.27
N MET A 52 9.45 -13.82 -16.34
CA MET A 52 9.31 -15.19 -16.90
C MET A 52 10.34 -15.28 -18.06
N PRO A 53 10.60 -16.48 -18.65
CA PRO A 53 10.59 -16.53 -20.12
C PRO A 53 9.52 -17.47 -20.72
N ASN A 54 9.02 -17.07 -21.89
CA ASN A 54 7.91 -17.63 -22.70
C ASN A 54 8.36 -18.84 -23.59
N PRO A 55 7.43 -19.55 -24.27
CA PRO A 55 7.59 -20.94 -24.69
C PRO A 55 8.26 -21.07 -26.05
N ALA A 56 9.05 -22.14 -26.20
CA ALA A 56 9.34 -22.73 -27.49
C ALA A 56 8.52 -24.01 -27.64
N GLN A 57 7.80 -24.10 -28.76
CA GLN A 57 7.12 -25.28 -29.25
C GLN A 57 8.10 -26.44 -29.41
N THR A 58 7.72 -27.61 -28.91
CA THR A 58 8.08 -28.90 -29.53
C THR A 58 6.93 -29.88 -29.34
N ASP A 59 6.55 -30.49 -30.47
CA ASP A 59 5.50 -31.49 -30.62
C ASP A 59 5.66 -32.72 -29.71
N GLY A 60 4.54 -33.37 -29.40
CA GLY A 60 4.45 -34.59 -28.59
C GLY A 60 5.05 -35.85 -29.24
N PRO A 61 5.00 -36.99 -28.53
CA PRO A 61 3.88 -37.90 -28.77
C PRO A 61 3.23 -38.53 -27.53
N GLN A 62 2.05 -39.10 -27.77
CA GLN A 62 1.07 -39.73 -26.88
C GLN A 62 1.60 -40.86 -25.97
N SER A 63 0.98 -41.07 -24.80
CA SER A 63 0.29 -42.33 -24.42
C SER A 63 -0.20 -42.41 -22.94
N ASN A 64 -1.39 -43.01 -22.81
CA ASN A 64 -1.96 -43.91 -21.78
C ASN A 64 -2.35 -43.43 -20.35
N ASP A 65 -3.69 -43.52 -20.13
CA ASP A 65 -4.45 -44.17 -19.05
C ASP A 65 -3.91 -44.24 -17.61
N ILE A 66 -4.76 -43.86 -16.64
CA ILE A 66 -5.34 -44.75 -15.59
C ILE A 66 -6.24 -43.92 -14.64
N ASN A 67 -7.46 -44.42 -14.40
CA ASN A 67 -8.49 -43.93 -13.46
C ASN A 67 -8.02 -43.75 -12.00
N PRO A 68 -8.77 -42.96 -11.20
CA PRO A 68 -9.13 -43.39 -9.84
C PRO A 68 -10.66 -43.36 -9.57
N PRO A 69 -11.14 -44.10 -8.55
CA PRO A 69 -12.53 -44.52 -8.43
C PRO A 69 -13.45 -43.53 -7.70
N ALA A 70 -14.75 -43.74 -7.93
CA ALA A 70 -15.89 -43.11 -7.31
C ALA A 70 -16.01 -43.39 -5.80
N ALA A 71 -16.61 -42.48 -5.03
CA ALA A 71 -18.00 -42.62 -4.57
C ALA A 71 -18.39 -41.62 -3.46
N VAL A 72 -19.72 -41.41 -3.39
CA VAL A 72 -20.59 -41.04 -2.26
C VAL A 72 -21.15 -39.61 -2.28
N GLN A 73 -22.36 -39.51 -2.85
CA GLN A 73 -23.39 -38.51 -2.57
C GLN A 73 -24.21 -38.95 -1.33
N PRO A 74 -24.85 -38.01 -0.60
CA PRO A 74 -26.05 -38.30 0.16
C PRO A 74 -27.32 -37.82 -0.56
N ALA A 75 -28.38 -38.56 -0.26
CA ALA A 75 -29.65 -38.66 -0.96
C ALA A 75 -30.63 -37.49 -0.73
N ALA A 76 -31.54 -37.35 -1.69
CA ALA A 76 -32.75 -36.55 -1.63
C ALA A 76 -33.86 -37.26 -0.85
N GLY A 77 -34.66 -36.48 -0.10
CA GLY A 77 -35.98 -36.88 0.39
C GLY A 77 -37.05 -36.06 -0.34
N ALA A 78 -37.97 -36.74 -1.01
CA ALA A 78 -39.14 -36.17 -1.68
C ALA A 78 -40.39 -36.29 -0.80
N VAL A 79 -41.29 -35.30 -0.84
CA VAL A 79 -42.73 -35.49 -0.62
C VAL A 79 -43.49 -34.56 -1.58
N ALA A 80 -44.57 -35.08 -2.14
CA ALA A 80 -45.26 -34.61 -3.34
C ALA A 80 -46.49 -33.71 -3.09
N ALA A 81 -46.77 -32.89 -4.12
CA ALA A 81 -48.04 -32.57 -4.78
C ALA A 81 -49.31 -32.16 -4.01
N GLY A 82 -49.88 -31.04 -4.47
CA GLY A 82 -51.30 -30.67 -4.37
C GLY A 82 -51.59 -29.43 -5.24
N ALA A 83 -52.36 -29.60 -6.31
CA ALA A 83 -52.71 -28.58 -7.31
C ALA A 83 -54.12 -28.00 -7.06
N ALA A 84 -54.39 -26.73 -7.46
CA ALA A 84 -55.60 -26.29 -8.20
C ALA A 84 -55.73 -24.75 -8.34
N ALA A 85 -55.74 -24.30 -9.60
CA ALA A 85 -56.61 -23.33 -10.30
C ALA A 85 -57.13 -21.99 -9.68
N ALA A 86 -56.70 -20.89 -10.32
CA ALA A 86 -57.43 -19.82 -11.04
C ALA A 86 -58.80 -19.26 -10.54
N ALA A 87 -58.93 -17.91 -10.49
CA ALA A 87 -59.73 -17.10 -11.43
C ALA A 87 -59.86 -15.61 -10.99
N ALA A 88 -60.01 -14.74 -11.99
CA ALA A 88 -60.09 -13.28 -11.93
C ALA A 88 -61.53 -12.74 -11.75
N GLY A 89 -61.68 -11.43 -11.46
CA GLY A 89 -62.96 -10.72 -11.63
C GLY A 89 -62.93 -9.26 -11.17
N ALA A 90 -63.02 -8.34 -12.13
CA ALA A 90 -63.29 -6.91 -11.96
C ALA A 90 -64.69 -6.57 -12.50
N ALA A 91 -65.40 -5.60 -11.92
CA ALA A 91 -66.46 -4.78 -12.56
C ALA A 91 -66.96 -3.67 -11.60
N ALA A 92 -67.62 -2.65 -12.17
CA ALA A 92 -67.74 -1.27 -11.70
C ALA A 92 -69.14 -0.83 -11.20
N ASP A 93 -69.16 0.33 -10.50
CA ASP A 93 -70.10 1.48 -10.50
C ASP A 93 -71.60 1.35 -10.09
N PRO A 94 -72.29 2.42 -9.56
CA PRO A 94 -72.40 3.77 -10.17
C PRO A 94 -72.59 5.07 -9.30
N ALA A 95 -72.12 6.20 -9.89
CA ALA A 95 -72.62 7.60 -10.04
C ALA A 95 -73.45 8.42 -9.00
N LEU A 96 -73.06 9.71 -8.82
CA LEU A 96 -73.81 11.03 -8.93
C LEU A 96 -73.15 12.15 -8.04
N PRO A 97 -73.40 13.48 -8.21
CA PRO A 97 -73.43 14.41 -9.36
C PRO A 97 -72.41 15.61 -9.17
N PRO A 98 -72.37 16.68 -10.04
CA PRO A 98 -71.22 17.59 -10.12
C PRO A 98 -71.36 18.89 -9.29
N VAL A 99 -70.24 19.40 -8.75
CA VAL A 99 -70.13 20.73 -8.12
C VAL A 99 -68.96 21.52 -8.74
N THR A 100 -69.25 22.77 -9.08
CA THR A 100 -68.41 23.78 -9.72
C THR A 100 -67.21 24.27 -8.86
N PRO A 101 -66.17 24.88 -9.46
CA PRO A 101 -64.89 25.09 -8.80
C PRO A 101 -64.89 26.32 -7.88
N ALA A 102 -64.71 26.10 -6.57
CA ALA A 102 -64.37 27.16 -5.64
C ALA A 102 -62.84 27.33 -5.58
N LYS A 103 -62.40 28.55 -5.86
CA LYS A 103 -61.03 29.03 -5.83
C LYS A 103 -60.50 28.99 -4.39
N ALA A 104 -59.82 27.90 -4.04
CA ALA A 104 -59.10 27.78 -2.77
C ALA A 104 -57.65 28.25 -2.99
N THR A 105 -57.34 29.40 -2.41
CA THR A 105 -55.98 29.95 -2.27
C THR A 105 -55.20 29.03 -1.33
N SER A 106 -54.47 28.04 -1.87
CA SER A 106 -53.47 27.32 -1.10
C SER A 106 -52.19 28.14 -1.09
N THR A 107 -51.89 28.75 0.05
CA THR A 107 -50.54 29.15 0.41
C THR A 107 -49.72 27.88 0.61
N THR A 108 -49.20 27.31 -0.49
CA THR A 108 -48.10 26.35 -0.42
C THR A 108 -46.85 27.12 -0.06
N ASN A 109 -46.46 27.08 1.22
CA ASN A 109 -45.07 27.28 1.62
C ASN A 109 -44.27 26.18 0.92
N GLY A 110 -43.74 26.51 -0.26
CA GLY A 110 -42.76 25.71 -0.95
C GLY A 110 -41.46 25.76 -0.16
N GLU A 111 -41.38 24.96 0.90
CA GLU A 111 -40.11 24.60 1.48
C GLU A 111 -39.40 23.76 0.42
N ALA A 112 -38.41 24.36 -0.24
CA ALA A 112 -37.58 23.68 -1.22
C ALA A 112 -37.06 22.38 -0.59
N PRO A 113 -37.03 21.26 -1.33
CA PRO A 113 -36.44 20.02 -0.81
C PRO A 113 -35.04 20.33 -0.28
N PRO A 114 -34.63 19.77 0.88
CA PRO A 114 -33.32 20.05 1.45
C PRO A 114 -32.26 19.86 0.37
N THR A 115 -31.52 20.91 0.06
CA THR A 115 -30.43 20.86 -0.92
C THR A 115 -29.46 19.78 -0.48
N GLU A 116 -29.26 18.79 -1.35
CA GLU A 116 -28.38 17.67 -1.07
C GLU A 116 -26.97 18.21 -0.79
N LYS A 117 -26.39 17.85 0.36
CA LYS A 117 -25.07 18.37 0.74
C LYS A 117 -24.03 17.96 -0.30
N THR A 118 -23.18 18.91 -0.68
CA THR A 118 -22.05 18.65 -1.57
C THR A 118 -20.86 18.10 -0.78
N LEU A 119 -19.87 17.54 -1.48
CA LEU A 119 -18.60 17.12 -0.86
C LEU A 119 -17.86 18.29 -0.19
N GLN A 120 -17.93 19.48 -0.81
CA GLN A 120 -17.32 20.68 -0.26
C GLN A 120 -17.96 21.10 1.07
N ASP A 121 -19.26 20.87 1.24
CA ASP A 121 -19.97 21.19 2.49
C ASP A 121 -19.61 20.24 3.64
N VAL A 122 -19.28 18.98 3.33
CA VAL A 122 -19.07 17.93 4.35
C VAL A 122 -17.61 17.61 4.63
N ILE A 123 -16.68 18.00 3.76
CA ILE A 123 -15.24 17.78 3.93
C ILE A 123 -14.59 19.12 4.32
N PRO A 124 -14.25 19.34 5.61
CA PRO A 124 -13.64 20.58 6.06
C PRO A 124 -12.15 20.59 5.71
N CYS A 125 -11.84 20.98 4.47
CA CYS A 125 -10.47 21.08 3.97
C CYS A 125 -10.23 22.39 3.22
N HIS A 126 -8.95 22.71 3.05
CA HIS A 126 -8.51 23.83 2.24
C HIS A 126 -7.55 23.33 1.18
N ASP A 127 -7.65 23.90 -0.02
CA ASP A 127 -6.73 23.58 -1.10
C ASP A 127 -5.29 23.96 -0.72
N ARG A 128 -4.35 23.15 -1.18
CA ARG A 128 -2.92 23.35 -0.93
C ARG A 128 -2.22 23.54 -2.27
N THR A 129 -1.33 24.52 -2.33
CA THR A 129 -0.49 24.76 -3.51
C THR A 129 0.60 23.70 -3.62
N VAL A 130 0.70 23.03 -4.76
CA VAL A 130 1.67 21.97 -5.04
C VAL A 130 2.91 22.57 -5.72
N GLU A 131 3.72 23.29 -4.96
CA GLU A 131 4.91 23.97 -5.49
C GLU A 131 6.20 23.17 -5.23
N PRO A 132 7.15 23.13 -6.20
CA PRO A 132 8.48 22.56 -5.99
C PRO A 132 9.20 23.24 -4.82
N ARG A 133 9.72 22.45 -3.88
CA ARG A 133 10.56 22.98 -2.78
C ARG A 133 11.58 21.95 -2.31
N THR A 134 12.74 22.43 -1.90
CA THR A 134 13.76 21.60 -1.25
C THR A 134 13.73 21.83 0.25
N ALA A 135 13.73 20.76 1.05
CA ALA A 135 13.80 20.86 2.50
C ALA A 135 14.57 19.69 3.11
N GLN A 136 15.10 19.93 4.31
CA GLN A 136 15.68 18.89 5.14
C GLN A 136 14.57 18.21 5.97
N ARG A 137 14.66 16.88 6.11
CA ARG A 137 13.80 16.05 6.95
C ARG A 137 14.64 15.06 7.73
N GLY A 138 14.96 15.40 8.98
CA GLY A 138 15.92 14.64 9.79
C GLY A 138 17.26 14.51 9.05
N ASP A 139 17.70 13.27 8.84
CA ASP A 139 18.93 12.91 8.14
C ASP A 139 18.79 12.87 6.59
N TYR A 140 17.69 13.37 6.03
CA TYR A 140 17.39 13.31 4.60
C TYR A 140 17.23 14.70 3.98
N TRP A 141 17.61 14.82 2.71
CA TRP A 141 17.17 15.90 1.83
C TRP A 141 15.97 15.43 1.01
N VAL A 142 14.97 16.30 0.88
CA VAL A 142 13.75 16.02 0.13
C VAL A 142 13.51 17.13 -0.87
N LEU A 143 13.38 16.73 -2.13
CA LEU A 143 12.88 17.53 -3.24
C LEU A 143 11.37 17.27 -3.34
N TYR A 144 10.57 18.08 -2.66
CA TYR A 144 9.12 17.99 -2.70
C TYR A 144 8.59 18.54 -4.02
N ASN A 145 7.56 17.89 -4.58
CA ASN A 145 6.90 18.30 -5.82
C ASN A 145 7.91 18.51 -6.96
N TYR A 146 8.91 17.63 -7.04
CA TYR A 146 10.05 17.81 -7.93
C TYR A 146 9.66 17.62 -9.41
N VAL A 147 8.72 16.72 -9.68
CA VAL A 147 8.02 16.62 -10.97
C VAL A 147 6.53 16.58 -10.68
N VAL A 148 5.81 17.62 -11.06
CA VAL A 148 4.38 17.79 -10.73
C VAL A 148 3.48 17.13 -11.79
N ALA A 149 2.35 16.59 -11.33
CA ALA A 149 1.28 16.11 -12.19
C ALA A 149 0.67 17.26 -13.02
N THR A 150 0.18 16.99 -14.23
CA THR A 150 -0.47 18.05 -15.04
C THR A 150 -1.91 18.34 -14.63
N GLU A 151 -2.58 17.39 -13.98
CA GLU A 151 -3.93 17.60 -13.43
C GLU A 151 -3.84 17.96 -11.94
N SER A 152 -4.72 18.88 -11.52
CA SER A 152 -4.85 19.33 -10.14
C SER A 152 -6.25 19.02 -9.61
N PHE A 153 -6.35 18.72 -8.32
CA PHE A 153 -7.60 18.40 -7.65
C PHE A 153 -7.81 19.33 -6.47
N ARG A 154 -9.04 19.77 -6.25
CA ARG A 154 -9.43 20.39 -4.99
C ARG A 154 -9.36 19.36 -3.87
N CYS A 155 -9.22 19.83 -2.64
CA CYS A 155 -8.95 18.95 -1.51
C CYS A 155 -10.08 17.93 -1.22
N TRP A 156 -11.32 18.18 -1.68
CA TRP A 156 -12.49 17.32 -1.53
C TRP A 156 -12.86 16.51 -2.79
N GLU A 157 -12.22 16.75 -3.94
CA GLU A 157 -12.59 16.15 -5.23
C GLU A 157 -12.10 14.72 -5.42
N SER A 158 -11.09 14.30 -4.65
CA SER A 158 -10.46 13.00 -4.83
C SER A 158 -9.79 12.51 -3.55
N ILE A 159 -9.19 11.33 -3.66
CA ILE A 159 -8.34 10.71 -2.65
C ILE A 159 -6.94 10.62 -3.27
N THR A 160 -5.89 11.01 -2.55
CA THR A 160 -4.52 10.82 -3.06
C THR A 160 -3.98 9.45 -2.66
N TYR A 161 -3.56 8.65 -3.64
CA TYR A 161 -2.75 7.46 -3.37
C TYR A 161 -1.34 7.91 -3.01
N THR A 162 -0.92 7.64 -1.78
CA THR A 162 0.39 8.07 -1.28
C THR A 162 1.27 6.84 -1.17
N THR A 163 2.41 6.87 -1.88
CA THR A 163 3.27 5.69 -1.98
C THR A 163 4.73 6.08 -2.10
N HIS A 164 5.61 5.08 -2.05
CA HIS A 164 7.05 5.27 -2.08
C HIS A 164 7.70 4.12 -2.84
N ALA A 165 8.83 4.40 -3.46
CA ALA A 165 9.57 3.41 -4.22
C ALA A 165 11.04 3.83 -4.37
N ASP A 166 11.85 2.93 -4.92
CA ASP A 166 12.98 3.35 -5.76
C ASP A 166 12.58 3.15 -7.23
N TYR A 167 13.44 3.57 -8.15
CA TYR A 167 13.09 3.54 -9.58
C TYR A 167 12.82 2.15 -10.14
N THR A 168 13.23 1.08 -9.46
CA THR A 168 13.07 -0.30 -9.95
C THR A 168 11.65 -0.86 -9.81
N PHE A 169 10.75 -0.13 -9.14
CA PHE A 169 9.35 -0.51 -8.93
C PHE A 169 8.36 0.27 -9.79
N LEU A 170 8.83 1.12 -10.72
CA LEU A 170 7.95 1.96 -11.53
C LEU A 170 7.12 1.17 -12.58
N ASP A 171 7.41 -0.11 -12.78
CA ASP A 171 6.55 -1.03 -13.53
C ASP A 171 5.13 -1.15 -12.93
N ASN A 172 4.99 -0.93 -11.63
CA ASN A 172 3.72 -0.98 -10.92
C ASN A 172 2.81 0.23 -11.18
N LEU A 173 3.34 1.34 -11.73
CA LEU A 173 2.57 2.59 -11.87
C LEU A 173 1.39 2.44 -12.83
N SER A 174 1.62 1.91 -14.03
CA SER A 174 0.56 1.78 -15.04
C SER A 174 -0.63 0.93 -14.55
N PRO A 175 -0.45 -0.33 -14.08
CA PRO A 175 -1.58 -1.14 -13.62
C PRO A 175 -2.27 -0.55 -12.38
N MET A 176 -1.53 0.12 -11.49
CA MET A 176 -2.14 0.80 -10.34
C MET A 176 -2.99 2.00 -10.76
N LEU A 177 -2.48 2.85 -11.66
CA LEU A 177 -3.16 4.07 -12.13
C LEU A 177 -4.43 3.77 -12.94
N GLU A 178 -4.43 2.72 -13.75
CA GLU A 178 -5.59 2.31 -14.55
C GLU A 178 -6.82 1.99 -13.68
N ARG A 179 -6.57 1.58 -12.44
CA ARG A 179 -7.58 1.22 -11.45
C ARG A 179 -7.88 2.35 -10.48
N TRP A 180 -6.84 3.08 -10.05
CA TRP A 180 -6.98 4.20 -9.13
C TRP A 180 -7.65 5.42 -9.76
N ARG A 181 -7.19 5.84 -10.95
CA ARG A 181 -7.71 6.99 -11.72
C ARG A 181 -7.88 8.28 -10.91
N GLY A 182 -7.00 8.51 -9.94
CA GLY A 182 -6.93 9.73 -9.15
C GLY A 182 -5.49 10.16 -8.86
N PRO A 183 -5.28 11.26 -8.11
CA PRO A 183 -3.96 11.80 -7.84
C PRO A 183 -3.09 10.80 -7.07
N VAL A 184 -1.80 10.78 -7.40
CA VAL A 184 -0.77 9.98 -6.74
C VAL A 184 0.36 10.91 -6.26
N SER A 185 0.73 10.78 -4.99
CA SER A 185 1.96 11.36 -4.46
C SER A 185 2.96 10.23 -4.23
N LEU A 186 4.09 10.28 -4.95
CA LEU A 186 5.08 9.22 -4.97
C LEU A 186 6.45 9.72 -4.49
N ALA A 187 6.93 9.21 -3.36
CA ALA A 187 8.27 9.49 -2.84
C ALA A 187 9.32 8.50 -3.36
N MET A 188 10.25 9.00 -4.17
CA MET A 188 11.34 8.23 -4.78
C MET A 188 12.61 8.31 -3.94
N TYR A 189 13.06 7.18 -3.40
CA TYR A 189 14.36 7.10 -2.74
C TYR A 189 15.47 6.94 -3.78
N ALA A 190 16.35 7.94 -3.88
CA ALA A 190 17.33 8.01 -4.95
C ALA A 190 18.71 8.51 -4.46
N PRO A 191 19.40 7.74 -3.59
CA PRO A 191 20.70 8.11 -3.05
C PRO A 191 21.82 8.04 -4.09
N GLY A 192 22.78 8.97 -4.01
CA GLY A 192 24.02 8.91 -4.78
C GLY A 192 23.79 8.75 -6.28
N THR A 193 24.28 7.64 -6.85
CA THR A 193 24.17 7.36 -8.29
C THR A 193 22.80 6.81 -8.70
N ASP A 194 21.90 6.48 -7.78
CA ASP A 194 20.52 6.07 -8.11
C ASP A 194 19.66 7.26 -8.59
N PHE A 195 20.11 8.48 -8.37
CA PHE A 195 19.39 9.70 -8.73
C PHE A 195 19.16 9.89 -10.23
N ALA A 196 20.21 9.75 -11.05
CA ALA A 196 20.08 9.91 -12.50
C ALA A 196 19.16 8.85 -13.14
N PRO A 197 19.33 7.53 -12.86
CA PRO A 197 18.38 6.51 -13.30
C PRO A 197 16.95 6.75 -12.83
N THR A 198 16.77 7.33 -11.63
CA THR A 198 15.44 7.71 -11.14
C THR A 198 14.80 8.78 -12.01
N LEU A 199 15.55 9.81 -12.44
CA LEU A 199 15.00 10.81 -13.35
C LEU A 199 14.71 10.23 -14.73
N ASP A 200 15.58 9.37 -15.25
CA ASP A 200 15.35 8.69 -16.53
C ASP A 200 14.11 7.79 -16.46
N ALA A 201 13.91 7.10 -15.33
CA ALA A 201 12.71 6.30 -15.08
C ALA A 201 11.44 7.16 -15.01
N ILE A 202 11.48 8.31 -14.32
CA ILE A 202 10.33 9.22 -14.27
C ILE A 202 9.98 9.73 -15.68
N ARG A 203 10.98 10.14 -16.48
CA ARG A 203 10.75 10.58 -17.87
C ARG A 203 10.15 9.44 -18.70
N TYR A 204 10.75 8.25 -18.65
CA TYR A 204 10.24 7.10 -19.39
C TYR A 204 8.80 6.74 -19.00
N ALA A 205 8.48 6.71 -17.71
CA ALA A 205 7.13 6.41 -17.24
C ALA A 205 6.09 7.43 -17.74
N ARG A 206 6.48 8.70 -17.88
CA ARG A 206 5.61 9.79 -18.36
C ARG A 206 5.48 9.84 -19.88
N ASP A 207 6.58 9.65 -20.60
CA ASP A 207 6.63 9.85 -22.05
C ASP A 207 6.30 8.57 -22.82
N CYS A 208 6.71 7.42 -22.30
CA CYS A 208 6.62 6.12 -22.96
C CYS A 208 5.65 5.15 -22.28
N GLY A 209 5.28 5.44 -21.03
CA GLY A 209 4.34 4.64 -20.23
C GLY A 209 2.89 5.08 -20.40
N SER A 210 2.08 4.85 -19.37
CA SER A 210 0.69 5.30 -19.37
C SER A 210 0.60 6.83 -19.32
N PRO A 211 -0.26 7.48 -20.14
CA PRO A 211 -0.47 8.94 -20.06
C PRO A 211 -1.00 9.38 -18.70
N LEU A 212 -1.57 8.45 -17.92
CA LEU A 212 -2.00 8.69 -16.54
C LEU A 212 -0.83 9.08 -15.63
N VAL A 213 0.40 8.64 -15.92
CA VAL A 213 1.57 9.00 -15.11
C VAL A 213 1.81 10.51 -15.19
N ALA A 214 1.80 11.08 -16.39
CA ALA A 214 1.97 12.51 -16.58
C ALA A 214 0.83 13.32 -15.93
N LYS A 215 -0.39 12.81 -16.05
CA LYS A 215 -1.62 13.45 -15.58
C LYS A 215 -1.78 13.45 -14.07
N LEU A 216 -1.48 12.33 -13.42
CA LEU A 216 -1.94 12.08 -12.05
C LEU A 216 -0.80 11.93 -11.02
N VAL A 217 0.45 11.73 -11.44
CA VAL A 217 1.55 11.44 -10.51
C VAL A 217 2.42 12.67 -10.27
N THR A 218 2.50 13.08 -9.01
CA THR A 218 3.49 14.03 -8.51
C THR A 218 4.62 13.26 -7.82
N PHE A 219 5.85 13.47 -8.29
CA PHE A 219 7.05 12.81 -7.77
C PHE A 219 7.79 13.72 -6.80
N HIS A 220 8.12 13.15 -5.64
CA HIS A 220 9.08 13.70 -4.69
C HIS A 220 10.34 12.86 -4.75
N VAL A 221 11.52 13.45 -4.61
CA VAL A 221 12.77 12.69 -4.63
C VAL A 221 13.54 12.95 -3.34
N PHE A 222 14.03 11.90 -2.68
CA PHE A 222 14.75 12.06 -1.42
C PHE A 222 15.94 11.12 -1.31
N PHE A 223 16.93 11.53 -0.52
CA PHE A 223 18.18 10.81 -0.29
C PHE A 223 18.80 11.24 1.04
N GLY A 224 19.61 10.36 1.64
CA GLY A 224 20.29 10.67 2.90
C GLY A 224 21.27 11.83 2.74
N ALA A 225 21.42 12.66 3.79
CA ALA A 225 22.33 13.82 3.82
C ALA A 225 23.80 13.44 3.59
N ARG A 226 24.17 12.18 3.82
CA ARG A 226 25.51 11.63 3.55
C ARG A 226 25.62 10.95 2.18
N HIS A 227 24.54 10.90 1.42
CA HIS A 227 24.41 10.24 0.12
C HIS A 227 23.80 11.16 -0.94
N VAL A 228 24.17 12.44 -0.88
CA VAL A 228 23.72 13.46 -1.82
C VAL A 228 24.24 13.14 -3.23
N PRO A 229 23.39 13.18 -4.28
CA PRO A 229 23.82 13.03 -5.66
C PRO A 229 24.84 14.11 -6.05
N ARG A 230 25.77 13.78 -6.95
CA ARG A 230 26.78 14.76 -7.42
C ARG A 230 26.15 15.99 -8.07
N THR A 231 25.01 15.81 -8.73
CA THR A 231 24.29 16.86 -9.42
C THR A 231 22.79 16.66 -9.23
N VAL A 232 22.09 17.72 -8.85
CA VAL A 232 20.63 17.78 -8.79
C VAL A 232 20.20 18.89 -9.76
N PRO A 233 19.57 18.57 -10.91
CA PRO A 233 19.07 19.59 -11.81
C PRO A 233 17.94 20.40 -11.14
N ARG A 234 17.65 21.58 -11.68
CA ARG A 234 16.46 22.32 -11.25
C ARG A 234 15.19 21.62 -11.75
N PRO A 235 14.04 21.73 -11.04
CA PRO A 235 12.79 21.09 -11.43
C PRO A 235 12.39 21.31 -12.89
N GLU A 236 12.61 22.51 -13.43
CA GLU A 236 12.24 22.87 -14.81
C GLU A 236 13.05 22.09 -15.86
N ARG A 237 14.23 21.59 -15.47
CA ARG A 237 15.10 20.75 -16.31
C ARG A 237 15.00 19.27 -15.96
N ALA A 238 14.19 18.88 -14.97
CA ALA A 238 14.06 17.49 -14.54
C ALA A 238 13.53 16.59 -15.65
N LEU A 239 12.69 17.12 -16.54
CA LEU A 239 12.09 16.39 -17.66
C LEU A 239 12.81 16.58 -19.01
N SER A 240 13.99 17.23 -19.03
CA SER A 240 14.76 17.43 -20.26
C SER A 240 16.06 16.62 -20.26
N PRO A 241 16.41 15.96 -21.39
CA PRO A 241 15.61 15.78 -22.61
C PRO A 241 14.45 14.77 -22.41
N PRO A 242 13.48 14.70 -23.35
CA PRO A 242 12.45 13.67 -23.35
C PRO A 242 13.03 12.25 -23.38
N ALA A 243 12.29 11.27 -22.86
CA ALA A 243 12.73 9.87 -22.91
C ALA A 243 12.70 9.32 -24.34
N ASN A 244 13.66 8.44 -24.65
CA ASN A 244 13.67 7.69 -25.90
C ASN A 244 12.89 6.37 -25.72
N CYS A 245 11.67 6.33 -26.24
CA CYS A 245 10.76 5.18 -26.11
C CYS A 245 11.16 3.94 -26.93
N SER A 246 12.19 4.03 -27.78
CA SER A 246 12.77 2.86 -28.45
C SER A 246 13.73 2.08 -27.54
N ARG A 247 14.14 2.64 -26.40
CA ARG A 247 14.98 1.96 -25.41
C ARG A 247 14.13 1.21 -24.39
N PRO A 248 14.64 0.13 -23.77
CA PRO A 248 13.94 -0.52 -22.67
C PRO A 248 13.77 0.44 -21.49
N ALA A 249 12.71 0.23 -20.71
CA ALA A 249 12.45 1.01 -19.51
C ALA A 249 13.64 0.97 -18.53
N PRO A 250 14.00 2.07 -17.85
CA PRO A 250 15.16 2.10 -16.95
C PRO A 250 15.08 1.13 -15.75
N TRP A 251 13.89 0.68 -15.38
CA TRP A 251 13.69 -0.35 -14.35
C TRP A 251 13.82 -1.79 -14.87
N ALA A 252 13.78 -1.99 -16.19
CA ALA A 252 13.94 -3.29 -16.80
C ALA A 252 15.37 -3.81 -16.62
N ASN A 253 15.52 -5.09 -16.29
CA ASN A 253 16.80 -5.80 -16.19
C ASN A 253 17.85 -5.19 -15.25
N VAL A 254 17.44 -4.33 -14.31
CA VAL A 254 18.35 -3.85 -13.27
C VAL A 254 18.57 -4.99 -12.28
N THR A 255 19.80 -5.24 -11.85
CA THR A 255 20.08 -6.15 -10.72
C THR A 255 20.10 -5.36 -9.42
N ALA A 256 19.77 -5.99 -8.28
CA ALA A 256 19.84 -5.28 -6.99
C ALA A 256 21.25 -4.75 -6.72
N SER A 257 22.29 -5.48 -7.12
CA SER A 257 23.71 -5.12 -7.01
C SER A 257 24.12 -3.84 -7.72
N ALA A 258 23.41 -3.48 -8.80
CA ALA A 258 23.69 -2.27 -9.56
C ALA A 258 23.25 -0.98 -8.83
N LEU A 259 22.39 -1.09 -7.82
CA LEU A 259 21.85 0.07 -7.11
C LEU A 259 22.89 0.64 -6.14
N TYR A 260 23.00 1.96 -6.10
CA TYR A 260 23.84 2.68 -5.16
C TYR A 260 23.49 2.30 -3.72
N LYS A 261 22.19 2.26 -3.40
CA LYS A 261 21.71 1.86 -2.05
C LYS A 261 22.32 0.51 -1.63
N THR A 262 22.41 -0.43 -2.55
CA THR A 262 22.95 -1.76 -2.32
C THR A 262 24.45 -1.72 -2.12
N SER A 263 25.17 -1.10 -3.07
CA SER A 263 26.62 -0.97 -3.04
C SER A 263 27.16 -0.26 -1.79
N LYS A 264 26.33 0.57 -1.14
CA LYS A 264 26.67 1.31 0.08
C LYS A 264 26.08 0.71 1.34
N GLY A 265 25.37 -0.42 1.24
CA GLY A 265 24.78 -1.05 2.40
C GLY A 265 23.73 -0.18 3.10
N LEU A 266 22.91 0.54 2.33
CA LEU A 266 21.86 1.41 2.87
C LEU A 266 20.57 0.62 3.06
N LEU A 267 19.97 0.75 4.25
CA LEU A 267 18.63 0.28 4.51
C LEU A 267 17.59 1.16 3.79
N TYR A 268 16.49 0.56 3.35
CA TYR A 268 15.43 1.30 2.67
C TYR A 268 14.57 2.10 3.68
N PRO A 269 14.56 3.44 3.61
CA PRO A 269 13.89 4.31 4.58
C PRO A 269 12.38 4.42 4.31
N VAL A 270 11.69 3.29 4.49
CA VAL A 270 10.29 3.08 4.08
C VAL A 270 9.34 4.13 4.68
N ASN A 271 9.49 4.43 5.97
CA ASN A 271 8.58 5.34 6.68
C ASN A 271 8.85 6.82 6.37
N VAL A 272 10.09 7.17 6.01
CA VAL A 272 10.42 8.50 5.49
C VAL A 272 9.68 8.72 4.17
N GLY A 273 9.74 7.75 3.26
CA GLY A 273 9.01 7.79 1.99
C GLY A 273 7.49 7.90 2.18
N ARG A 274 6.91 7.08 3.06
CA ARG A 274 5.47 7.14 3.40
C ARG A 274 5.06 8.52 3.87
N ASN A 275 5.80 9.09 4.82
CA ASN A 275 5.44 10.39 5.39
C ASN A 275 5.64 11.54 4.40
N ILE A 276 6.70 11.51 3.57
CA ILE A 276 6.92 12.51 2.50
C ILE A 276 5.72 12.53 1.55
N ALA A 277 5.31 11.37 1.04
CA ALA A 277 4.20 11.28 0.11
C ALA A 277 2.87 11.71 0.76
N ARG A 278 2.65 11.29 2.00
CA ARG A 278 1.42 11.60 2.72
C ARG A 278 1.26 13.09 2.99
N GLU A 279 2.28 13.72 3.59
CA GLU A 279 2.24 15.13 3.96
C GLU A 279 2.18 16.07 2.75
N ALA A 280 2.66 15.60 1.59
CA ALA A 280 2.64 16.36 0.35
C ALA A 280 1.35 16.17 -0.48
N ALA A 281 0.45 15.27 -0.07
CA ALA A 281 -0.84 15.11 -0.72
C ALA A 281 -1.67 16.40 -0.67
N ALA A 282 -2.32 16.71 -1.79
CA ALA A 282 -3.19 17.89 -1.95
C ALA A 282 -4.63 17.64 -1.47
N THR A 283 -5.06 16.38 -1.38
CA THR A 283 -6.41 15.99 -0.98
C THR A 283 -6.54 15.81 0.54
N HIS A 284 -7.78 15.88 1.03
CA HIS A 284 -8.11 15.66 2.44
C HIS A 284 -7.92 14.18 2.83
N TYR A 285 -8.44 13.28 1.99
CA TYR A 285 -8.33 11.84 2.17
C TYR A 285 -7.13 11.28 1.43
N VAL A 286 -6.41 10.38 2.09
CA VAL A 286 -5.22 9.74 1.52
C VAL A 286 -5.28 8.23 1.72
N LEU A 287 -4.79 7.48 0.73
CA LEU A 287 -4.56 6.04 0.84
C LEU A 287 -3.04 5.81 0.90
N ALA A 288 -2.51 5.63 2.12
CA ALA A 288 -1.08 5.35 2.31
C ALA A 288 -0.79 3.87 2.11
N SER A 289 -0.18 3.54 0.98
CA SER A 289 -0.10 2.15 0.51
C SER A 289 1.22 1.87 -0.21
N ASP A 290 1.60 0.60 -0.28
CA ASP A 290 2.79 0.14 -0.98
C ASP A 290 2.52 0.15 -2.51
N ILE A 291 3.52 0.46 -3.34
CA ILE A 291 3.30 0.69 -4.79
C ILE A 291 2.79 -0.55 -5.54
N GLU A 292 3.04 -1.74 -4.99
CA GLU A 292 2.61 -3.04 -5.53
C GLU A 292 1.19 -3.44 -5.14
N LEU A 293 0.46 -2.60 -4.38
CA LEU A 293 -0.92 -2.87 -3.99
C LEU A 293 -1.88 -2.13 -4.91
N TYR A 294 -2.65 -2.86 -5.71
CA TYR A 294 -3.58 -2.30 -6.66
C TYR A 294 -4.99 -2.24 -6.07
N PRO A 295 -5.62 -1.06 -6.02
CA PRO A 295 -6.98 -0.94 -5.50
C PRO A 295 -8.02 -1.55 -6.45
N SER A 296 -9.17 -1.96 -5.91
CA SER A 296 -10.36 -2.20 -6.72
C SER A 296 -10.77 -0.93 -7.47
N PRO A 297 -11.36 -1.02 -8.68
CA PRO A 297 -11.74 0.16 -9.45
C PRO A 297 -12.91 0.88 -8.76
N GLY A 298 -13.04 2.18 -8.99
CA GLY A 298 -14.20 2.96 -8.49
C GLY A 298 -14.12 3.40 -7.02
N VAL A 299 -13.11 2.97 -6.26
CA VAL A 299 -12.98 3.26 -4.82
C VAL A 299 -13.09 4.76 -4.49
N ILE A 300 -12.47 5.64 -5.29
CA ILE A 300 -12.54 7.09 -5.06
C ILE A 300 -13.99 7.57 -5.12
N THR A 301 -14.69 7.29 -6.22
CA THR A 301 -16.06 7.73 -6.46
C THR A 301 -16.99 7.20 -5.38
N ASP A 302 -16.96 5.90 -5.12
CA ASP A 302 -17.90 5.27 -4.18
C ASP A 302 -17.60 5.66 -2.73
N PHE A 303 -16.33 5.86 -2.37
CA PHE A 303 -15.96 6.35 -1.04
C PHE A 303 -16.41 7.79 -0.82
N LEU A 304 -16.18 8.68 -1.79
CA LEU A 304 -16.63 10.06 -1.67
C LEU A 304 -18.15 10.14 -1.65
N GLU A 305 -18.85 9.32 -2.42
CA GLU A 305 -20.31 9.23 -2.33
C GLU A 305 -20.77 8.79 -0.93
N MET A 306 -20.15 7.76 -0.34
CA MET A 306 -20.42 7.35 1.05
C MET A 306 -20.20 8.51 2.05
N VAL A 307 -19.14 9.31 1.86
CA VAL A 307 -18.86 10.50 2.68
C VAL A 307 -19.92 11.58 2.47
N ARG A 308 -20.32 11.85 1.22
CA ARG A 308 -21.33 12.86 0.87
C ARG A 308 -22.69 12.54 1.49
N ARG A 309 -23.10 11.27 1.46
CA ARG A 309 -24.34 10.77 2.08
C ARG A 309 -24.33 10.83 3.61
N GLN A 310 -23.15 10.98 4.24
CA GLN A 310 -22.99 11.04 5.69
C GLN A 310 -23.59 9.79 6.38
N ASP A 311 -23.33 8.61 5.83
CA ASP A 311 -23.88 7.34 6.33
C ASP A 311 -23.66 7.19 7.85
N LYS A 312 -24.66 6.64 8.58
CA LYS A 312 -24.70 6.61 10.06
C LYS A 312 -23.38 6.20 10.75
N PRO A 313 -22.61 5.19 10.28
CA PRO A 313 -21.30 4.85 10.87
C PRO A 313 -20.28 6.00 10.88
N LEU A 314 -20.38 6.93 9.94
CA LEU A 314 -19.51 8.11 9.84
C LEU A 314 -19.79 9.15 10.94
N ALA A 315 -20.98 9.14 11.54
CA ALA A 315 -21.35 10.08 12.63
C ALA A 315 -20.75 9.71 14.00
N ARG A 316 -20.06 8.57 14.12
CA ARG A 316 -19.45 8.15 15.39
C ARG A 316 -18.38 9.15 15.87
N PRO A 317 -18.25 9.39 17.20
CA PRO A 317 -17.38 10.45 17.73
C PRO A 317 -15.89 10.12 17.70
N ASN A 318 -15.52 8.83 17.62
CA ASN A 318 -14.12 8.44 17.58
C ASN A 318 -13.47 8.85 16.24
N PRO A 319 -12.17 9.16 16.22
CA PRO A 319 -11.42 9.26 14.98
C PRO A 319 -11.51 7.93 14.22
N LYS A 320 -11.44 7.98 12.89
CA LYS A 320 -11.68 6.79 12.06
C LYS A 320 -10.76 6.73 10.86
N VAL A 321 -10.47 5.50 10.48
CA VAL A 321 -9.81 5.14 9.23
C VAL A 321 -10.62 4.05 8.55
N PHE A 322 -10.41 3.87 7.25
CA PHE A 322 -11.19 2.94 6.43
C PHE A 322 -10.29 1.88 5.80
N PRO A 323 -10.03 0.76 6.50
CA PRO A 323 -9.21 -0.33 6.00
C PRO A 323 -9.81 -1.02 4.78
N LEU A 324 -8.95 -1.34 3.82
CA LEU A 324 -9.26 -2.18 2.68
C LEU A 324 -8.64 -3.57 2.90
N PRO A 325 -9.43 -4.66 2.87
CA PRO A 325 -8.88 -6.02 2.87
C PRO A 325 -7.92 -6.24 1.69
N ILE A 326 -6.84 -7.00 1.94
CA ILE A 326 -5.75 -7.20 0.98
C ILE A 326 -5.70 -8.69 0.59
N PHE A 327 -5.44 -8.95 -0.69
CA PHE A 327 -5.36 -10.30 -1.24
C PHE A 327 -4.12 -10.47 -2.13
N GLU A 328 -3.63 -11.70 -2.27
CA GLU A 328 -2.59 -12.08 -3.23
C GLU A 328 -3.22 -12.95 -4.31
N LEU A 329 -2.81 -12.72 -5.56
CA LEU A 329 -3.26 -13.48 -6.72
C LEU A 329 -2.13 -14.38 -7.21
N GLU A 330 -2.47 -15.50 -7.85
CA GLU A 330 -1.52 -16.33 -8.56
C GLU A 330 -0.78 -15.55 -9.66
N ALA A 331 0.43 -15.98 -10.01
CA ALA A 331 1.20 -15.35 -11.10
C ALA A 331 0.41 -15.46 -12.42
N GLY A 332 0.47 -14.40 -13.24
CA GLY A 332 -0.30 -14.31 -14.49
C GLY A 332 -1.82 -14.16 -14.34
N ALA A 333 -2.37 -14.15 -13.12
CA ALA A 333 -3.80 -13.97 -12.91
C ALA A 333 -4.27 -12.56 -13.35
N VAL A 334 -5.44 -12.50 -13.97
CA VAL A 334 -6.10 -11.24 -14.31
C VAL A 334 -6.61 -10.57 -13.03
N LEU A 335 -6.40 -9.26 -12.92
CA LEU A 335 -6.85 -8.48 -11.76
C LEU A 335 -8.39 -8.46 -11.71
N PRO A 336 -9.01 -8.82 -10.57
CA PRO A 336 -10.48 -8.87 -10.46
C PRO A 336 -11.07 -7.46 -10.58
N GLY A 337 -12.12 -7.30 -11.40
CA GLY A 337 -12.79 -6.01 -11.62
C GLY A 337 -13.66 -5.55 -10.45
N ASN A 338 -14.13 -6.49 -9.61
CA ASN A 338 -15.08 -6.26 -8.52
C ASN A 338 -14.95 -7.34 -7.44
N LYS A 339 -15.71 -7.20 -6.34
CA LYS A 339 -15.63 -8.14 -5.21
C LYS A 339 -16.12 -9.53 -5.60
N ARG A 340 -17.17 -9.61 -6.42
CA ARG A 340 -17.72 -10.89 -6.89
C ARG A 340 -16.69 -11.74 -7.65
N GLU A 341 -15.91 -11.13 -8.53
CA GLU A 341 -14.80 -11.79 -9.24
C GLU A 341 -13.70 -12.23 -8.26
N LEU A 342 -13.27 -11.36 -7.34
CA LEU A 342 -12.29 -11.71 -6.32
C LEU A 342 -12.76 -12.90 -5.45
N VAL A 343 -14.03 -12.92 -5.02
CA VAL A 343 -14.59 -14.05 -4.25
C VAL A 343 -14.62 -15.33 -5.07
N THR A 344 -14.83 -15.24 -6.39
CA THR A 344 -14.72 -16.39 -7.30
C THR A 344 -13.29 -16.92 -7.33
N MET A 345 -12.28 -16.04 -7.39
CA MET A 345 -10.87 -16.40 -7.31
C MET A 345 -10.47 -16.99 -5.95
N LEU A 346 -11.08 -16.52 -4.86
CA LEU A 346 -10.86 -17.10 -3.53
C LEU A 346 -11.43 -18.51 -3.41
N LYS A 347 -12.57 -18.78 -4.05
CA LYS A 347 -13.23 -20.10 -4.07
C LYS A 347 -12.48 -21.13 -4.91
N ASN A 348 -11.94 -20.72 -6.06
CA ASN A 348 -11.19 -21.62 -6.94
C ASN A 348 -9.69 -21.71 -6.59
N GLY A 349 -9.21 -20.89 -5.65
CA GLY A 349 -7.84 -20.96 -5.13
C GLY A 349 -6.80 -20.10 -5.86
N THR A 350 -7.19 -19.35 -6.89
CA THR A 350 -6.28 -18.43 -7.62
C THR A 350 -6.05 -17.10 -6.90
N ALA A 351 -6.77 -16.85 -5.80
CA ALA A 351 -6.50 -15.78 -4.85
C ALA A 351 -6.44 -16.31 -3.41
N ILE A 352 -5.67 -15.64 -2.56
CA ILE A 352 -5.60 -15.91 -1.12
C ILE A 352 -5.61 -14.61 -0.30
N PRO A 353 -6.03 -14.64 0.98
CA PRO A 353 -5.79 -13.53 1.90
C PRO A 353 -4.30 -13.17 1.97
N PHE A 354 -4.02 -11.87 2.06
CA PHE A 354 -2.65 -11.36 2.00
C PHE A 354 -1.74 -11.93 3.09
N HIS A 355 -0.54 -12.35 2.67
CA HIS A 355 0.47 -12.98 3.51
C HIS A 355 -0.02 -14.26 4.19
N LYS A 356 -1.05 -14.96 3.68
CA LYS A 356 -1.50 -16.26 4.23
C LYS A 356 -0.37 -17.29 4.28
N LYS A 357 0.61 -17.23 3.37
CA LYS A 357 1.79 -18.13 3.37
C LYS A 357 3.04 -17.52 4.04
N VAL A 358 2.97 -16.28 4.53
CA VAL A 358 4.13 -15.53 5.09
C VAL A 358 3.91 -15.19 6.56
N CYS A 359 2.77 -14.57 6.89
CA CYS A 359 2.33 -14.29 8.25
C CYS A 359 0.79 -14.33 8.31
N PRO A 360 0.19 -15.51 8.58
CA PRO A 360 -1.27 -15.67 8.58
C PRO A 360 -2.02 -14.74 9.55
N GLY A 361 -1.38 -14.31 10.64
CA GLY A 361 -1.97 -13.45 11.66
C GLY A 361 -1.80 -11.93 11.43
N CYS A 362 -0.80 -11.49 10.66
CA CYS A 362 -0.41 -10.06 10.59
C CYS A 362 -1.47 -9.18 9.88
N HIS A 363 -2.08 -9.70 8.82
CA HIS A 363 -3.07 -8.97 8.02
C HIS A 363 -4.48 -9.54 8.15
N ASN A 364 -4.74 -10.32 9.19
CA ASN A 364 -6.08 -10.87 9.38
C ASN A 364 -7.07 -9.75 9.74
N VAL A 365 -8.03 -9.54 8.84
CA VAL A 365 -9.05 -8.50 9.00
C VAL A 365 -10.18 -8.99 9.92
N PRO A 366 -10.65 -8.17 10.88
CA PRO A 366 -11.86 -8.48 11.63
C PRO A 366 -13.02 -8.85 10.70
N LYS A 367 -13.70 -9.97 10.98
CA LYS A 367 -14.82 -10.47 10.17
C LYS A 367 -14.47 -10.78 8.70
N SER A 368 -13.22 -11.15 8.42
CA SER A 368 -12.75 -11.46 7.06
C SER A 368 -13.55 -12.57 6.36
N LYS A 369 -13.92 -13.63 7.08
CA LYS A 369 -14.74 -14.73 6.52
C LYS A 369 -16.14 -14.24 6.16
N GLU A 370 -16.77 -13.49 7.05
CA GLU A 370 -18.09 -12.90 6.83
C GLU A 370 -18.05 -11.87 5.69
N TRP A 371 -16.98 -11.10 5.58
CA TRP A 371 -16.78 -10.13 4.49
C TRP A 371 -16.76 -10.82 3.12
N MET A 372 -16.07 -11.97 3.00
CA MET A 372 -16.02 -12.76 1.76
C MET A 372 -17.36 -13.43 1.41
N LEU A 373 -18.20 -13.70 2.41
CA LEU A 373 -19.52 -14.31 2.23
C LEU A 373 -20.62 -13.27 1.98
N ALA A 374 -20.41 -12.03 2.41
CA ALA A 374 -21.38 -10.96 2.26
C ALA A 374 -21.57 -10.61 0.77
N PRO A 375 -22.84 -10.54 0.29
CA PRO A 375 -23.11 -10.15 -1.09
C PRO A 375 -22.60 -8.74 -1.37
N GLU A 376 -22.20 -8.50 -2.61
CA GLU A 376 -21.78 -7.17 -3.08
C GLU A 376 -22.98 -6.22 -3.07
N SER A 377 -22.84 -5.11 -2.34
CA SER A 377 -23.87 -4.06 -2.29
C SER A 377 -23.68 -3.04 -3.44
N SER A 378 -24.63 -2.14 -3.66
CA SER A 378 -24.44 -1.02 -4.60
C SER A 378 -23.63 0.10 -3.95
N GLY A 379 -22.54 0.55 -4.57
CA GLY A 379 -21.65 1.56 -4.01
C GLY A 379 -20.79 1.00 -2.87
N LEU A 380 -20.43 1.85 -1.91
CA LEU A 380 -19.53 1.49 -0.81
C LEU A 380 -20.17 1.80 0.54
N HIS A 381 -20.04 0.87 1.48
CA HIS A 381 -20.58 0.99 2.82
C HIS A 381 -19.61 0.45 3.87
N VAL A 382 -19.83 0.86 5.12
CA VAL A 382 -19.12 0.29 6.27
C VAL A 382 -19.71 -1.08 6.59
N PHE A 383 -18.94 -2.13 6.30
CA PHE A 383 -19.27 -3.51 6.62
C PHE A 383 -19.17 -3.80 8.12
N HIS A 384 -18.05 -3.40 8.72
CA HIS A 384 -17.74 -3.69 10.10
C HIS A 384 -16.85 -2.63 10.72
N ILE A 385 -17.07 -2.34 12.01
CA ILE A 385 -16.23 -1.42 12.78
C ILE A 385 -15.35 -2.25 13.72
N GLY A 386 -14.07 -2.36 13.37
CA GLY A 386 -13.07 -3.08 14.14
C GLY A 386 -12.27 -2.20 15.10
N LYS A 387 -11.47 -2.86 15.94
CA LYS A 387 -10.45 -2.28 16.80
C LYS A 387 -9.18 -3.11 16.74
N ARG A 388 -8.01 -2.47 16.86
CA ARG A 388 -6.72 -3.14 17.09
C ARG A 388 -6.55 -3.58 18.54
N LEU A 389 -7.44 -4.46 19.02
CA LEU A 389 -7.43 -5.00 20.37
C LEU A 389 -7.56 -6.52 20.33
N GLY A 390 -7.14 -7.17 21.41
CA GLY A 390 -7.24 -8.63 21.56
C GLY A 390 -6.54 -9.35 20.40
N TYR A 391 -7.27 -10.21 19.70
CA TYR A 391 -6.75 -11.00 18.57
C TYR A 391 -6.22 -10.13 17.40
N PHE A 392 -6.65 -8.87 17.30
CA PHE A 392 -6.25 -7.95 16.23
C PHE A 392 -5.24 -6.88 16.67
N VAL A 393 -4.60 -7.05 17.83
CA VAL A 393 -3.62 -6.07 18.35
C VAL A 393 -2.45 -5.84 17.38
N HIS A 394 -2.07 -6.87 16.63
CA HIS A 394 -1.00 -6.84 15.62
C HIS A 394 -1.50 -6.69 14.18
N TRP A 395 -2.78 -6.36 13.98
CA TRP A 395 -3.32 -6.17 12.63
C TRP A 395 -2.70 -4.94 11.96
N GLU A 396 -2.07 -5.12 10.80
CA GLU A 396 -1.47 -4.04 9.98
C GLU A 396 -2.33 -3.73 8.74
N PRO A 397 -3.42 -2.93 8.89
CA PRO A 397 -4.25 -2.55 7.75
C PRO A 397 -3.57 -1.51 6.85
N ILE A 398 -3.90 -1.56 5.56
CA ILE A 398 -3.81 -0.40 4.67
C ILE A 398 -5.19 0.25 4.60
N PHE A 399 -5.24 1.58 4.75
CA PHE A 399 -6.50 2.28 4.94
C PHE A 399 -6.52 3.63 4.23
N ILE A 400 -7.73 4.06 3.87
CA ILE A 400 -8.02 5.46 3.59
C ILE A 400 -8.10 6.20 4.93
N GLY A 401 -7.34 7.27 5.07
CA GLY A 401 -7.26 8.11 6.25
C GLY A 401 -7.08 9.56 5.85
N THR A 402 -6.48 10.37 6.73
CA THR A 402 -6.18 11.78 6.47
C THR A 402 -4.76 12.12 6.93
N ASN A 403 -4.30 13.32 6.56
CA ASN A 403 -3.03 13.84 7.07
C ASN A 403 -3.01 14.12 8.60
N ARG A 404 -4.15 14.02 9.29
CA ARG A 404 -4.23 14.14 10.76
C ARG A 404 -3.90 12.84 11.50
N ASP A 405 -3.87 11.71 10.78
CA ASP A 405 -3.57 10.42 11.41
C ASP A 405 -2.09 10.34 11.83
N PRO A 406 -1.75 9.59 12.89
CA PRO A 406 -0.37 9.42 13.33
C PRO A 406 0.60 9.10 12.17
N LEU A 407 1.75 9.77 12.14
CA LEU A 407 2.82 9.50 11.18
C LEU A 407 3.50 8.16 11.48
N TYR A 408 4.15 7.59 10.46
CA TYR A 408 4.98 6.41 10.64
C TYR A 408 6.30 6.80 11.30
N ASP A 409 6.87 5.93 12.16
CA ASP A 409 8.16 6.21 12.80
C ASP A 409 9.31 6.08 11.79
N GLU A 410 9.95 7.19 11.46
CA GLU A 410 10.96 7.29 10.39
C GLU A 410 12.28 6.59 10.70
N ARG A 411 12.49 6.15 11.95
CA ARG A 411 13.68 5.38 12.35
C ARG A 411 13.61 3.92 11.88
N LEU A 412 12.45 3.47 11.41
CA LEU A 412 12.21 2.09 10.99
C LEU A 412 12.43 1.92 9.48
N SER A 413 13.13 0.84 9.11
CA SER A 413 13.41 0.47 7.73
C SER A 413 12.59 -0.75 7.30
N TRP A 414 12.47 -0.97 5.99
CA TRP A 414 11.76 -2.13 5.44
C TRP A 414 12.41 -3.48 5.80
N GLU A 415 13.74 -3.53 5.80
CA GLU A 415 14.50 -4.73 6.18
C GLU A 415 14.24 -5.09 7.65
N GLY A 416 14.06 -4.07 8.50
CA GLY A 416 13.81 -4.19 9.93
C GLY A 416 12.44 -4.76 10.32
N LYS A 417 11.47 -4.83 9.40
CA LYS A 417 10.07 -5.23 9.67
C LYS A 417 9.41 -4.37 10.76
N SER A 418 8.15 -4.70 11.09
CA SER A 418 7.35 -4.01 12.12
C SER A 418 7.23 -2.50 11.91
N ASP A 419 7.43 -2.04 10.67
CA ASP A 419 7.50 -0.63 10.29
C ASP A 419 6.15 0.10 10.40
N LYS A 420 5.03 -0.63 10.51
CA LYS A 420 3.69 -0.06 10.71
C LYS A 420 3.17 -0.26 12.14
N MET A 421 3.85 -1.06 12.97
CA MET A 421 3.35 -1.45 14.30
C MET A 421 3.32 -0.28 15.29
N THR A 422 4.30 0.62 15.21
CA THR A 422 4.38 1.82 16.06
C THR A 422 3.24 2.80 15.79
N GLN A 423 2.91 3.02 14.51
CA GLN A 423 1.72 3.79 14.11
C GLN A 423 0.44 3.09 14.60
N GLY A 424 0.39 1.76 14.47
CA GLY A 424 -0.68 0.92 14.98
C GLY A 424 -1.00 1.13 16.46
N TYR A 425 0.04 1.22 17.28
CA TYR A 425 -0.09 1.52 18.70
C TYR A 425 -0.71 2.90 18.93
N ALA A 426 -0.23 3.94 18.24
CA ALA A 426 -0.78 5.28 18.36
C ALA A 426 -2.28 5.32 18.00
N LEU A 427 -2.68 4.69 16.89
CA LEU A 427 -4.09 4.57 16.49
C LEU A 427 -4.95 3.86 17.56
N CYS A 428 -4.42 2.79 18.17
CA CYS A 428 -5.12 2.05 19.23
C CYS A 428 -5.36 2.90 20.49
N VAL A 429 -4.32 3.60 20.95
CA VAL A 429 -4.39 4.45 22.15
C VAL A 429 -5.35 5.62 21.93
N LEU A 430 -5.29 6.25 20.76
CA LEU A 430 -6.21 7.33 20.34
C LEU A 430 -7.64 6.86 20.04
N ASN A 431 -7.95 5.58 20.30
CA ASN A 431 -9.28 4.99 20.16
C ASN A 431 -9.88 5.06 18.75
N TYR A 432 -9.05 4.92 17.71
CA TYR A 432 -9.54 4.89 16.33
C TYR A 432 -10.57 3.78 16.08
N ASP A 433 -11.64 4.11 15.36
CA ASP A 433 -12.58 3.16 14.76
C ASP A 433 -12.03 2.73 13.39
N PHE A 434 -11.85 1.42 13.18
CA PHE A 434 -11.40 0.86 11.90
C PHE A 434 -12.63 0.43 11.10
N GLN A 435 -13.14 1.30 10.24
CA GLN A 435 -14.38 1.09 9.48
C GLN A 435 -14.07 0.33 8.18
N ILE A 436 -14.13 -0.99 8.25
CA ILE A 436 -13.85 -1.88 7.12
C ILE A 436 -14.95 -1.72 6.07
N LEU A 437 -14.55 -1.48 4.83
CA LEU A 437 -15.46 -1.23 3.71
C LEU A 437 -15.90 -2.55 3.07
N ASP A 438 -17.14 -2.65 2.58
CA ASP A 438 -17.74 -3.90 2.09
C ASP A 438 -17.28 -4.36 0.71
N ASN A 439 -17.06 -3.43 -0.23
CA ASN A 439 -16.76 -3.71 -1.63
C ASN A 439 -15.35 -3.27 -2.09
N ALA A 440 -14.67 -2.43 -1.31
CA ALA A 440 -13.32 -1.98 -1.61
C ALA A 440 -12.27 -2.98 -1.09
N PHE A 441 -11.27 -3.27 -1.93
CA PHE A 441 -10.15 -4.15 -1.57
C PHE A 441 -8.86 -3.73 -2.28
N LEU A 442 -7.74 -4.29 -1.84
CA LEU A 442 -6.46 -4.22 -2.51
C LEU A 442 -6.03 -5.61 -2.98
N VAL A 443 -5.41 -5.70 -4.14
CA VAL A 443 -4.70 -6.90 -4.59
C VAL A 443 -3.22 -6.57 -4.70
N HIS A 444 -2.39 -7.42 -4.14
CA HIS A 444 -0.96 -7.37 -4.40
C HIS A 444 -0.69 -7.72 -5.87
N LYS A 445 0.36 -7.14 -6.46
CA LYS A 445 0.90 -7.53 -7.78
C LYS A 445 0.87 -9.07 -7.91
N PRO A 446 0.34 -9.62 -9.02
CA PRO A 446 0.23 -11.06 -9.21
C PRO A 446 1.52 -11.81 -8.90
N GLY A 447 1.40 -12.90 -8.15
CA GLY A 447 2.52 -13.63 -7.55
C GLY A 447 2.31 -13.83 -6.05
N ILE A 448 1.87 -15.03 -5.66
CA ILE A 448 1.68 -15.39 -4.25
C ILE A 448 3.04 -15.47 -3.55
N LYS A 449 3.24 -14.64 -2.52
CA LYS A 449 4.50 -14.66 -1.77
C LYS A 449 4.58 -15.92 -0.90
N THR A 450 5.78 -16.48 -0.86
CA THR A 450 6.12 -17.59 0.02
C THR A 450 7.20 -17.14 1.00
N LEU A 451 7.18 -17.69 2.22
CA LEU A 451 8.16 -17.36 3.23
C LEU A 451 9.55 -17.84 2.79
N LYS A 452 10.44 -16.89 2.48
CA LYS A 452 11.87 -17.16 2.27
C LYS A 452 12.60 -16.89 3.58
N LYS A 453 13.28 -17.91 4.12
CA LYS A 453 14.12 -17.75 5.32
C LYS A 453 15.31 -16.87 4.98
N ASP A 454 15.51 -15.86 5.80
CA ASP A 454 16.59 -14.89 5.63
C ASP A 454 17.18 -14.58 7.02
N PRO A 455 18.29 -15.23 7.39
CA PRO A 455 18.93 -15.04 8.69
C PRO A 455 19.38 -13.60 8.95
N GLN A 456 19.75 -12.87 7.88
CA GLN A 456 20.27 -11.51 8.01
C GLN A 456 19.15 -10.51 8.22
N ARG A 457 18.04 -10.70 7.48
CA ARG A 457 16.82 -9.95 7.75
C ARG A 457 16.27 -10.25 9.14
N ALA A 458 16.40 -11.49 9.62
CA ALA A 458 16.03 -11.82 10.99
C ALA A 458 16.89 -11.09 12.03
N LEU A 459 18.20 -10.94 11.79
CA LEU A 459 19.08 -10.16 12.66
C LEU A 459 18.69 -8.67 12.67
N LEU A 460 18.42 -8.08 11.51
CA LEU A 460 17.96 -6.68 11.40
C LEU A 460 16.63 -6.50 12.12
N ALA A 461 15.68 -7.42 11.93
CA ALA A 461 14.42 -7.40 12.67
C ALA A 461 14.61 -7.51 14.18
N GLY A 462 15.57 -8.31 14.64
CA GLY A 462 15.97 -8.37 16.05
C GLY A 462 16.45 -7.03 16.59
N LYS A 463 17.32 -6.33 15.85
CA LYS A 463 17.79 -4.98 16.21
C LYS A 463 16.65 -3.96 16.24
N THR A 464 15.77 -3.99 15.24
CA THR A 464 14.57 -3.14 15.18
C THR A 464 13.65 -3.38 16.36
N ASN A 465 13.40 -4.64 16.74
CA ASN A 465 12.56 -4.96 17.89
C ASN A 465 13.18 -4.47 19.22
N VAL A 466 14.52 -4.49 19.34
CA VAL A 466 15.20 -3.89 20.49
C VAL A 466 15.03 -2.38 20.52
N LEU A 467 15.20 -1.69 19.37
CA LEU A 467 14.98 -0.25 19.24
C LEU A 467 13.53 0.11 19.61
N ILE A 468 12.56 -0.61 19.04
CA ILE A 468 11.13 -0.43 19.35
C ILE A 468 10.89 -0.58 20.85
N ARG A 469 11.30 -1.71 21.44
CA ARG A 469 10.99 -2.02 22.84
C ARG A 469 11.65 -1.06 23.83
N ARG A 470 12.90 -0.66 23.56
CA ARG A 470 13.71 0.12 24.53
C ARG A 470 13.61 1.63 24.34
N VAL A 471 13.26 2.10 23.15
CA VAL A 471 13.28 3.53 22.81
C VAL A 471 11.91 3.98 22.33
N ILE A 472 11.45 3.46 21.19
CA ILE A 472 10.25 3.98 20.52
C ILE A 472 8.99 3.77 21.35
N PHE A 473 8.78 2.56 21.87
CA PHE A 473 7.57 2.23 22.61
C PHE A 473 7.44 3.05 23.91
N PRO A 474 8.48 3.21 24.75
CA PRO A 474 8.46 4.17 25.84
C PRO A 474 8.12 5.61 25.40
N GLU A 475 8.72 6.12 24.31
CA GLU A 475 8.40 7.45 23.79
C GLU A 475 6.93 7.57 23.36
N LEU A 476 6.38 6.57 22.66
CA LEU A 476 4.98 6.57 22.24
C LEU A 476 4.02 6.58 23.44
N LYS A 477 4.37 5.91 24.55
CA LYS A 477 3.58 5.98 25.78
C LYS A 477 3.54 7.39 26.37
N VAL A 478 4.62 8.15 26.24
CA VAL A 478 4.68 9.55 26.68
C VAL A 478 3.89 10.45 25.71
N LEU A 479 4.07 10.27 24.41
CA LEU A 479 3.47 11.12 23.37
C LEU A 479 1.96 10.92 23.21
N TYR A 480 1.50 9.67 23.23
CA TYR A 480 0.10 9.32 22.96
C TYR A 480 -0.65 8.79 24.19
N GLY A 481 0.06 8.48 25.28
CA GLY A 481 -0.51 7.85 26.47
C GLY A 481 -0.53 6.32 26.39
N THR A 482 -1.26 5.71 27.33
CA THR A 482 -1.42 4.26 27.42
C THR A 482 -2.89 3.87 27.46
N ARG A 483 -3.22 2.74 26.84
CA ARG A 483 -4.56 2.14 26.93
C ARG A 483 -4.46 0.62 27.04
N LYS A 484 -5.24 0.04 27.94
CA LYS A 484 -5.27 -1.42 28.16
C LYS A 484 -5.58 -2.15 26.85
N GLY A 485 -4.74 -3.13 26.50
CA GLY A 485 -4.88 -3.96 25.31
C GLY A 485 -4.19 -3.42 24.05
N CYS A 486 -3.65 -2.20 24.06
CA CYS A 486 -2.83 -1.68 22.97
C CYS A 486 -1.37 -2.12 23.11
N ALA A 487 -0.76 -2.57 22.02
CA ALA A 487 0.65 -2.97 21.95
C ALA A 487 1.28 -2.61 20.60
N VAL A 488 2.62 -2.64 20.57
CA VAL A 488 3.41 -2.65 19.34
C VAL A 488 3.69 -4.09 18.97
#